data_AF-A0A973UX28-F1
#
_entry.id   AF-A0A973UX28-F1
#
_cell.length_a   1.000
_cell.length_b   1.000
_cell.length_c   1.000
_cell.angle_alpha   90.00
_cell.angle_beta   90.00
_cell.angle_gamma   90.00
#
_symmetry.space_group_name_H-M   'P 1'
#
loop_
_entity.id
_entity.type
_entity.pdbx_description
1 polymer ?
#
loop_
_entity_poly.entity_id
_entity_poly.type
_entity_poly.pdbx_seq_one_letter_code
_entity_poly.pdbx_strand_id
1 'polypeptide(L)'
;VIEQCVAYGGCDIPEAGLNALYQLATGAVTFRPDGTRIVVIFGDAPSHDPSNGHSLAQTIAALQAASIRVVAVNVGNLDAGGQATAITDATGGVLLNNVPADQVSDAILAGIQAIKVTVKPTVVSCDAPLSLGFTPAERTVTSGDDANFTEKVTVAGGAVAGTYHCTVDFLVDGTSRGFVQELTVHVRGLVISDVVVDENAGNAAFIVSLSGPAPFPVTAAYATANGTASAPGDYTTTNGVVAFSPGQTGKLITVPIVDDAVDENAETFTVTLSSPSGAALTDPVGVGTILDQDRNGVFSCSATALNLAGIKAGKANPANVPCVDDSDTVASVALTSGLVNVQAKAITATTDLTPDNQNIVPVAGDKAVATAKIESTKITVGGLVTIELGVIQSAASVTCVAGPGGLSPVYAGSSSVSSLKINGVAVTVGSAPLTIPLVVGSLKLNGTTTTGTSVTQQAVVLDTALTDVVLAEAKADVHGTALHPSGNPCVV
;
A
#
# COMPACT_ATOMS: atom_id res chain seq x y z
N VAL A 1 -29.41 47.86 62.08
CA VAL A 1 -29.98 47.52 63.40
C VAL A 1 -29.73 48.70 64.31
N ILE A 2 -30.77 49.17 65.00
CA ILE A 2 -30.84 50.44 65.72
C ILE A 2 -29.79 50.52 66.85
N GLU A 3 -29.15 51.68 66.95
CA GLU A 3 -28.14 52.06 67.95
C GLU A 3 -28.67 52.06 69.40
N GLN A 4 -27.81 51.67 70.33
CA GLN A 4 -27.79 52.22 71.69
C GLN A 4 -26.33 52.41 72.13
N CYS A 5 -25.85 53.66 72.10
CA CYS A 5 -24.57 54.07 72.68
C CYS A 5 -24.78 54.49 74.14
N VAL A 6 -23.89 54.05 75.05
CA VAL A 6 -23.77 54.58 76.41
C VAL A 6 -22.39 55.21 76.60
N ALA A 7 -22.37 56.38 77.25
CA ALA A 7 -21.37 57.43 77.07
C ALA A 7 -20.00 57.26 77.79
N TYR A 8 -19.56 56.04 78.16
CA TYR A 8 -18.26 55.88 78.87
C TYR A 8 -17.42 54.64 78.51
N GLY A 9 -17.71 53.97 77.41
CA GLY A 9 -16.79 53.01 76.77
C GLY A 9 -16.74 53.32 75.28
N GLY A 10 -15.56 53.25 74.67
CA GLY A 10 -15.40 53.45 73.23
C GLY A 10 -16.47 52.69 72.44
N CYS A 11 -17.01 53.32 71.40
CA CYS A 11 -17.98 52.69 70.52
C CYS A 11 -17.28 51.66 69.64
N ASP A 12 -16.93 50.51 70.23
CA ASP A 12 -16.57 49.32 69.47
C ASP A 12 -17.89 48.72 68.97
N ILE A 13 -18.26 49.08 67.74
CA ILE A 13 -19.20 48.27 66.97
C ILE A 13 -18.60 46.85 67.01
N PRO A 14 -19.35 45.78 67.33
CA PRO A 14 -18.76 44.45 67.38
C PRO A 14 -17.98 44.21 66.09
N GLU A 15 -16.68 43.91 66.17
CA GLU A 15 -15.88 43.54 65.02
C GLU A 15 -16.52 42.27 64.42
N ALA A 16 -17.38 42.49 63.43
CA ALA A 16 -18.29 41.49 62.92
C ALA A 16 -17.70 40.73 61.72
N GLY A 17 -16.37 40.58 61.69
CA GLY A 17 -15.61 40.06 60.56
C GLY A 17 -16.01 38.65 60.15
N LEU A 18 -16.19 37.75 61.11
CA LEU A 18 -16.66 36.38 60.83
C LEU A 18 -18.09 36.39 60.27
N ASN A 19 -19.00 37.19 60.84
CA ASN A 19 -20.36 37.34 60.32
C ASN A 19 -20.34 37.88 58.88
N ALA A 20 -19.52 38.89 58.58
CA ALA A 20 -19.40 39.43 57.23
C ALA A 20 -18.92 38.36 56.22
N LEU A 21 -17.88 37.60 56.57
CA LEU A 21 -17.39 36.49 55.74
C LEU A 21 -18.44 35.39 55.53
N TYR A 22 -19.16 35.03 56.59
CA TYR A 22 -20.25 34.04 56.51
C TYR A 22 -21.36 34.52 55.56
N GLN A 23 -21.78 35.78 55.67
CA GLN A 23 -22.80 36.38 54.81
C GLN A 23 -22.33 36.43 53.34
N LEU A 24 -21.07 36.79 53.08
CA LEU A 24 -20.49 36.75 51.74
C LEU A 24 -20.51 35.33 51.15
N ALA A 25 -20.13 34.33 51.95
CA ALA A 25 -20.14 32.92 51.55
C ALA A 25 -21.55 32.34 51.33
N THR A 26 -22.56 32.90 51.99
CA THR A 26 -23.96 32.45 51.92
C THR A 26 -24.84 33.27 50.98
N GLY A 27 -24.24 34.17 50.18
CA GLY A 27 -24.92 34.81 49.04
C GLY A 27 -25.29 36.27 49.24
N ALA A 28 -24.71 36.98 50.22
CA ALA A 28 -24.86 38.43 50.33
C ALA A 28 -24.31 39.18 49.10
N VAL A 29 -23.40 38.57 48.35
CA VAL A 29 -22.92 39.04 47.05
C VAL A 29 -22.99 37.92 46.01
N THR A 30 -23.21 38.30 44.75
CA THR A 30 -23.17 37.36 43.63
C THR A 30 -21.78 37.40 43.00
N PHE A 31 -21.07 36.28 43.05
CA PHE A 31 -19.82 36.10 42.31
C PHE A 31 -20.12 35.79 40.84
N ARG A 32 -19.19 36.19 39.97
CA ARG A 32 -19.18 35.72 38.59
C ARG A 32 -19.16 34.18 38.54
N PRO A 33 -20.03 33.54 37.74
CA PRO A 33 -20.09 32.07 37.67
C PRO A 33 -18.76 31.41 37.29
N ASP A 34 -17.96 32.09 36.46
CA ASP A 34 -16.68 31.63 35.91
C ASP A 34 -15.44 32.15 36.67
N GLY A 35 -15.63 33.05 37.64
CA GLY A 35 -14.55 33.71 38.35
C GLY A 35 -13.95 32.89 39.49
N THR A 36 -12.68 33.14 39.82
CA THR A 36 -12.11 32.76 41.10
C THR A 36 -12.67 33.70 42.18
N ARG A 37 -13.18 33.14 43.26
CA ARG A 37 -13.82 33.91 44.33
C ARG A 37 -12.78 34.26 45.38
N ILE A 38 -12.35 35.52 45.39
CA ILE A 38 -11.38 36.03 46.35
C ILE A 38 -12.07 37.09 47.20
N VAL A 39 -11.95 36.96 48.52
CA VAL A 39 -12.40 37.97 49.48
C VAL A 39 -11.18 38.49 50.20
N VAL A 40 -11.07 39.80 50.30
CA VAL A 40 -9.99 40.47 51.01
C VAL A 40 -10.54 40.98 52.34
N ILE A 41 -9.88 40.63 53.43
CA ILE A 41 -10.10 41.23 54.75
C ILE A 41 -8.84 41.99 55.15
N PHE A 42 -9.02 43.21 55.64
CA PHE A 42 -7.92 44.01 56.17
C PHE A 42 -8.39 44.77 57.39
N GLY A 43 -7.50 44.96 58.35
CA GLY A 43 -7.83 45.62 59.61
C GLY A 43 -6.77 45.43 60.66
N ASP A 44 -7.04 45.94 61.85
CA ASP A 44 -6.12 46.00 62.98
C ASP A 44 -6.66 45.31 64.24
N ALA A 45 -7.83 44.65 64.17
CA ALA A 45 -8.45 43.95 65.29
C ALA A 45 -9.07 42.61 64.83
N PRO A 46 -9.07 41.57 65.70
CA PRO A 46 -9.72 40.29 65.40
C PRO A 46 -11.24 40.41 65.47
N SER A 47 -11.97 39.48 64.86
CA SER A 47 -13.42 39.40 65.01
C SER A 47 -13.78 38.77 66.36
N HIS A 48 -14.97 39.05 66.87
CA HIS A 48 -15.56 38.20 67.92
C HIS A 48 -15.81 36.79 67.38
N ASP A 49 -15.63 35.77 68.23
CA ASP A 49 -16.01 34.38 67.95
C ASP A 49 -16.86 33.84 69.14
N PRO A 50 -18.18 33.65 68.96
CA PRO A 50 -18.95 33.84 67.74
C PRO A 50 -19.21 35.32 67.39
N SER A 51 -19.31 35.61 66.09
CA SER A 51 -19.67 36.92 65.54
C SER A 51 -21.13 36.91 65.09
N ASN A 52 -22.00 37.69 65.75
CA ASN A 52 -23.44 37.72 65.45
C ASN A 52 -24.08 36.32 65.34
N GLY A 53 -23.65 35.37 66.19
CA GLY A 53 -24.13 33.99 66.20
C GLY A 53 -23.41 33.02 65.25
N HIS A 54 -22.43 33.47 64.45
CA HIS A 54 -21.62 32.62 63.58
C HIS A 54 -20.23 32.38 64.16
N SER A 55 -19.86 31.11 64.35
CA SER A 55 -18.52 30.76 64.84
C SER A 55 -17.46 30.77 63.74
N LEU A 56 -16.18 30.78 64.13
CA LEU A 56 -15.05 30.61 63.20
C LEU A 56 -15.20 29.35 62.33
N ALA A 57 -15.56 28.22 62.96
CA ALA A 57 -15.73 26.95 62.26
C ALA A 57 -16.88 26.99 61.24
N GLN A 58 -18.02 27.61 61.58
CA GLN A 58 -19.14 27.77 60.64
C GLN A 58 -18.77 28.68 59.47
N THR A 59 -18.00 29.72 59.74
CA THR A 59 -17.51 30.67 58.72
C THR A 59 -16.56 29.98 57.75
N ILE A 60 -15.59 29.22 58.25
CA ILE A 60 -14.66 28.43 57.42
C ILE A 60 -15.43 27.42 56.55
N ALA A 61 -16.37 26.68 57.13
CA ALA A 61 -17.17 25.71 56.38
C ALA A 61 -17.98 26.37 55.26
N ALA A 62 -18.57 27.54 55.52
CA ALA A 62 -19.29 28.31 54.50
C ALA A 62 -18.36 28.80 53.37
N LEU A 63 -17.19 29.35 53.72
CA LEU A 63 -16.20 29.80 52.74
C LEU A 63 -15.71 28.66 51.83
N GLN A 64 -15.42 27.49 52.40
CA GLN A 64 -15.04 26.29 51.65
C GLN A 64 -16.16 25.80 50.73
N ALA A 65 -17.41 25.74 51.24
CA ALA A 65 -18.57 25.36 50.44
C ALA A 65 -18.83 26.32 49.28
N ALA A 66 -18.49 27.60 49.45
CA ALA A 66 -18.57 28.61 48.42
C ALA A 66 -17.30 28.69 47.54
N SER A 67 -16.28 27.88 47.79
CA SER A 67 -14.96 27.93 47.11
C SER A 67 -14.33 29.32 47.13
N ILE A 68 -14.45 30.04 48.24
CA ILE A 68 -13.87 31.37 48.46
C ILE A 68 -12.46 31.23 49.04
N ARG A 69 -11.50 31.92 48.45
CA ARG A 69 -10.14 32.13 48.99
C ARG A 69 -10.09 33.45 49.73
N VAL A 70 -9.48 33.50 50.92
CA VAL A 70 -9.38 34.74 51.70
C VAL A 70 -7.97 35.31 51.65
N VAL A 71 -7.82 36.59 51.32
CA VAL A 71 -6.58 37.34 51.52
C VAL A 71 -6.75 38.18 52.77
N ALA A 72 -5.97 37.89 53.81
CA ALA A 72 -5.98 38.64 55.05
C ALA A 72 -4.78 39.58 55.12
N VAL A 73 -5.02 40.87 55.31
CA VAL A 73 -4.01 41.92 55.43
C VAL A 73 -4.05 42.47 56.84
N ASN A 74 -3.15 42.00 57.68
CA ASN A 74 -3.06 42.39 59.07
C ASN A 74 -2.27 43.70 59.23
N VAL A 75 -2.99 44.79 59.47
CA VAL A 75 -2.46 46.15 59.66
C VAL A 75 -2.10 46.43 61.12
N GLY A 76 -2.41 45.50 62.02
CA GLY A 76 -2.14 45.60 63.46
C GLY A 76 -2.33 44.26 64.16
N ASN A 77 -3.47 44.08 64.83
CA ASN A 77 -3.79 42.89 65.62
C ASN A 77 -4.90 42.02 64.99
N LEU A 78 -5.11 42.05 63.67
CA LEU A 78 -6.15 41.27 62.97
C LEU A 78 -6.09 39.78 63.31
N ASP A 79 -4.88 39.23 63.48
CA ASP A 79 -4.65 37.81 63.77
C ASP A 79 -4.27 37.52 65.23
N ALA A 80 -4.52 38.45 66.17
CA ALA A 80 -4.14 38.26 67.57
C ALA A 80 -4.80 37.02 68.22
N GLY A 81 -5.91 36.53 67.67
CA GLY A 81 -6.58 35.29 68.06
C GLY A 81 -6.38 34.10 67.11
N GLY A 82 -5.49 34.21 66.11
CA GLY A 82 -5.24 33.16 65.12
C GLY A 82 -6.38 32.91 64.12
N GLN A 83 -7.42 33.75 64.13
CA GLN A 83 -8.59 33.60 63.27
C GLN A 83 -8.26 33.81 61.80
N ALA A 84 -7.44 34.82 61.48
CA ALA A 84 -7.06 35.11 60.11
C ALA A 84 -6.19 33.97 59.56
N THR A 85 -5.23 33.47 60.34
CA THR A 85 -4.44 32.28 60.00
C THR A 85 -5.35 31.08 59.73
N ALA A 86 -6.28 30.76 60.64
CA ALA A 86 -7.18 29.62 60.48
C ALA A 86 -8.05 29.73 59.21
N ILE A 87 -8.55 30.92 58.90
CA ILE A 87 -9.35 31.18 57.69
C ILE A 87 -8.48 31.04 56.44
N THR A 88 -7.31 31.67 56.39
CA THR A 88 -6.45 31.62 55.21
C THR A 88 -5.96 30.20 54.95
N ASP A 89 -5.57 29.45 55.98
CA ASP A 89 -5.11 28.06 55.81
C ASP A 89 -6.23 27.16 55.29
N ALA A 90 -7.43 27.25 55.88
CA ALA A 90 -8.56 26.41 55.50
C ALA A 90 -9.14 26.75 54.11
N THR A 91 -8.95 27.99 53.66
CA THR A 91 -9.41 28.45 52.35
C THR A 91 -8.30 28.45 51.30
N GLY A 92 -7.07 28.02 51.61
CA GLY A 92 -5.92 28.20 50.71
C GLY A 92 -5.63 29.67 50.37
N GLY A 93 -6.04 30.58 51.23
CA GLY A 93 -5.82 32.00 51.15
C GLY A 93 -4.38 32.42 51.45
N VAL A 94 -4.18 33.72 51.70
CA VAL A 94 -2.88 34.30 52.03
C VAL A 94 -3.04 35.26 53.20
N LEU A 95 -2.23 35.10 54.25
CA LEU A 95 -2.12 36.06 55.34
C LEU A 95 -0.85 36.88 55.17
N LEU A 96 -0.99 38.21 55.18
CA LEU A 96 0.10 39.18 55.16
C LEU A 96 0.11 39.89 56.51
N ASN A 97 1.21 39.74 57.25
CA ASN A 97 1.36 40.27 58.60
C ASN A 97 2.19 41.56 58.65
N ASN A 98 1.92 42.39 59.65
CA ASN A 98 2.66 43.63 59.93
C ASN A 98 2.64 44.61 58.76
N VAL A 99 1.51 44.72 58.06
CA VAL A 99 1.37 45.59 56.89
C VAL A 99 1.16 47.03 57.34
N PRO A 100 2.02 48.00 56.94
CA PRO A 100 1.80 49.40 57.26
C PRO A 100 0.46 49.91 56.69
N ALA A 101 -0.20 50.81 57.42
CA ALA A 101 -1.51 51.33 57.03
C ALA A 101 -1.50 52.06 55.67
N ASP A 102 -0.36 52.62 55.27
CA ASP A 102 -0.15 53.28 53.97
C ASP A 102 0.20 52.31 52.83
N GLN A 103 0.40 51.02 53.11
CA GLN A 103 0.76 49.97 52.13
C GLN A 103 -0.32 48.90 51.93
N VAL A 104 -1.52 49.09 52.49
CA VAL A 104 -2.61 48.11 52.42
C VAL A 104 -2.93 47.72 50.98
N SER A 105 -3.01 48.68 50.06
CA SER A 105 -3.31 48.41 48.64
C SER A 105 -2.27 47.51 47.97
N ASP A 106 -0.97 47.77 48.21
CA ASP A 106 0.12 46.96 47.66
C ASP A 106 0.13 45.56 48.26
N ALA A 107 -0.14 45.45 49.56
CA ALA A 107 -0.29 44.17 50.23
C ALA A 107 -1.47 43.37 49.68
N ILE A 108 -2.63 43.99 49.41
CA ILE A 108 -3.76 43.31 48.79
C ILE A 108 -3.35 42.72 47.45
N LEU A 109 -2.66 43.49 46.60
CA LEU A 109 -2.19 43.00 45.30
C LEU A 109 -1.20 41.83 45.47
N ALA A 110 -0.22 41.97 46.37
CA ALA A 110 0.74 40.90 46.67
C ALA A 110 0.05 39.63 47.19
N GLY A 111 -0.98 39.79 48.02
CA GLY A 111 -1.76 38.69 48.58
C GLY A 111 -2.59 37.96 47.53
N ILE A 112 -3.23 38.70 46.62
CA ILE A 112 -3.93 38.12 45.46
C ILE A 112 -2.94 37.37 44.57
N GLN A 113 -1.76 37.95 44.32
CA GLN A 113 -0.72 37.32 43.50
C GLN A 113 -0.18 36.03 44.12
N ALA A 114 -0.05 36.00 45.45
CA ALA A 114 0.47 34.85 46.20
C ALA A 114 -0.53 33.69 46.36
N ILE A 115 -1.78 33.83 45.92
CA ILE A 115 -2.74 32.71 45.93
C ILE A 115 -2.23 31.59 45.03
N LYS A 116 -2.10 30.41 45.61
CA LYS A 116 -1.68 29.21 44.90
C LYS A 116 -2.88 28.48 44.30
N VAL A 117 -2.77 28.05 43.05
CA VAL A 117 -3.73 27.18 42.39
C VAL A 117 -3.04 25.91 41.93
N THR A 118 -3.74 24.79 42.01
CA THR A 118 -3.26 23.51 41.48
C THR A 118 -3.87 23.26 40.11
N VAL A 119 -3.02 23.14 39.11
CA VAL A 119 -3.39 22.78 37.74
C VAL A 119 -3.17 21.29 37.54
N LYS A 120 -4.19 20.59 37.06
CA LYS A 120 -4.15 19.15 36.80
C LYS A 120 -4.70 18.82 35.41
N PRO A 121 -3.85 18.32 34.48
CA PRO A 121 -4.32 17.79 33.20
C PRO A 121 -5.25 16.59 33.44
N THR A 122 -6.44 16.63 32.86
CA THR A 122 -7.44 15.57 32.96
C THR A 122 -7.88 15.18 31.55
N VAL A 123 -7.61 13.94 31.16
CA VAL A 123 -8.03 13.41 29.86
C VAL A 123 -9.55 13.26 29.88
N VAL A 124 -10.24 14.05 29.05
CA VAL A 124 -11.70 14.05 28.91
C VAL A 124 -12.11 12.91 27.97
N SER A 125 -11.43 12.81 26.83
CA SER A 125 -11.64 11.78 25.82
C SER A 125 -10.32 11.49 25.11
N CYS A 126 -10.16 10.27 24.60
CA CYS A 126 -9.01 9.90 23.77
C CYS A 126 -9.41 8.69 22.92
N ASP A 127 -9.29 8.81 21.60
CA ASP A 127 -9.63 7.74 20.68
C ASP A 127 -8.72 6.53 20.94
N ALA A 128 -9.32 5.34 21.10
CA ALA A 128 -8.53 4.11 21.16
C ALA A 128 -7.80 3.91 19.82
N PRO A 129 -6.51 3.48 19.80
CA PRO A 129 -5.74 2.94 20.92
C PRO A 129 -4.75 3.94 21.55
N LEU A 130 -5.03 5.24 21.50
CA LEU A 130 -4.17 6.25 22.13
C LEU A 130 -4.31 6.26 23.65
N SER A 131 -3.22 6.66 24.32
CA SER A 131 -3.24 7.07 25.72
C SER A 131 -2.30 8.25 25.94
N LEU A 132 -2.66 9.11 26.90
CA LEU A 132 -1.88 10.28 27.27
C LEU A 132 -1.35 10.14 28.70
N GLY A 133 -0.14 10.63 28.92
CA GLY A 133 0.47 10.75 30.24
C GLY A 133 1.11 12.12 30.42
N PHE A 134 1.07 12.64 31.64
CA PHE A 134 1.61 13.96 31.99
C PHE A 134 2.60 13.85 33.13
N THR A 135 3.74 14.53 33.01
CA THR A 135 4.77 14.58 34.07
C THR A 135 5.15 16.04 34.38
N PRO A 136 5.02 16.50 35.64
CA PRO A 136 4.34 15.83 36.76
C PRO A 136 2.82 15.68 36.51
N ALA A 137 2.11 14.93 37.36
CA ALA A 137 0.66 14.72 37.20
C ALA A 137 -0.18 15.96 37.55
N GLU A 138 0.37 16.87 38.36
CA GLU A 138 -0.23 18.16 38.72
C GLU A 138 0.87 19.16 39.11
N ARG A 139 0.56 20.46 39.05
CA ARG A 139 1.46 21.57 39.40
C ARG A 139 0.72 22.57 40.26
N THR A 140 1.33 23.02 41.35
CA THR A 140 0.84 24.18 42.11
C THR A 140 1.64 25.42 41.73
N VAL A 141 0.96 26.48 41.30
CA VAL A 141 1.55 27.73 40.81
C VAL A 141 0.87 28.93 41.44
N THR A 142 1.52 30.10 41.43
CA THR A 142 0.89 31.36 41.86
C THR A 142 0.35 32.16 40.68
N SER A 143 -0.38 33.23 40.93
CA SER A 143 -0.96 34.04 39.86
C SER A 143 0.12 34.70 39.03
N GLY A 144 0.12 34.41 37.72
CA GLY A 144 1.10 34.93 36.76
C GLY A 144 2.23 33.96 36.43
N ASP A 145 2.31 32.81 37.11
CA ASP A 145 3.26 31.74 36.79
C ASP A 145 2.72 30.76 35.74
N ASP A 146 3.62 30.13 34.98
CA ASP A 146 3.29 29.06 34.04
C ASP A 146 3.25 27.68 34.71
N ALA A 147 2.18 26.91 34.47
CA ALA A 147 2.08 25.50 34.85
C ALA A 147 2.54 24.59 33.69
N ASN A 148 3.82 24.24 33.65
CA ASN A 148 4.41 23.44 32.58
C ASN A 148 4.37 21.91 32.83
N PHE A 149 3.97 21.16 31.80
CA PHE A 149 3.87 19.69 31.80
C PHE A 149 4.61 19.09 30.61
N THR A 150 5.26 17.94 30.82
CA THR A 150 5.71 17.08 29.72
C THR A 150 4.59 16.11 29.38
N GLU A 151 4.03 16.25 28.18
CA GLU A 151 3.01 15.36 27.63
C GLU A 151 3.66 14.17 26.90
N LYS A 152 3.19 12.96 27.19
CA LYS A 152 3.58 11.73 26.50
C LYS A 152 2.35 11.11 25.84
N VAL A 153 2.36 11.08 24.52
CA VAL A 153 1.39 10.35 23.70
C VAL A 153 1.90 8.94 23.47
N THR A 154 1.09 7.93 23.77
CA THR A 154 1.42 6.52 23.52
C THR A 154 0.39 5.92 22.58
N VAL A 155 0.86 5.28 21.51
CA VAL A 155 0.06 4.51 20.57
C VAL A 155 0.27 3.03 20.89
N ALA A 156 -0.79 2.28 21.20
CA ALA A 156 -0.62 0.85 21.47
C ALA A 156 -0.19 0.07 20.21
N GLY A 157 0.51 -1.05 20.40
CA GLY A 157 0.88 -1.94 19.31
C GLY A 157 -0.35 -2.49 18.59
N GLY A 158 -0.29 -2.58 17.26
CA GLY A 158 -1.41 -3.01 16.42
C GLY A 158 -2.43 -1.91 16.09
N ALA A 159 -2.14 -0.64 16.41
CA ALA A 159 -2.96 0.47 15.95
C ALA A 159 -3.10 0.48 14.42
N VAL A 160 -4.28 0.83 13.93
CA VAL A 160 -4.55 0.98 12.49
C VAL A 160 -4.08 2.37 12.05
N ALA A 161 -3.60 2.49 10.82
CA ALA A 161 -3.27 3.80 10.25
C ALA A 161 -4.52 4.70 10.21
N GLY A 162 -4.36 5.96 10.62
CA GLY A 162 -5.51 6.86 10.73
C GLY A 162 -5.23 8.11 11.54
N THR A 163 -6.30 8.87 11.77
CA THR A 163 -6.29 10.10 12.54
C THR A 163 -7.10 9.89 13.81
N TYR A 164 -6.50 10.24 14.93
CA TYR A 164 -7.04 10.02 16.26
C TYR A 164 -7.01 11.32 17.05
N HIS A 165 -7.97 11.50 17.93
CA HIS A 165 -8.18 12.72 18.70
C HIS A 165 -8.18 12.44 20.19
N CYS A 166 -7.62 13.37 20.96
CA CYS A 166 -7.75 13.37 22.41
C CYS A 166 -8.03 14.77 22.89
N THR A 167 -8.87 14.88 23.90
CA THR A 167 -9.25 16.14 24.54
C THR A 167 -8.76 16.11 25.99
N VAL A 168 -8.04 17.15 26.40
CA VAL A 168 -7.49 17.29 27.75
C VAL A 168 -7.96 18.61 28.34
N ASP A 169 -8.53 18.56 29.53
CA ASP A 169 -8.92 19.74 30.29
C ASP A 169 -7.93 19.96 31.43
N PHE A 170 -7.35 21.16 31.50
CA PHE A 170 -6.44 21.57 32.56
C PHE A 170 -7.26 22.18 33.70
N LEU A 171 -7.68 21.31 34.62
CA LEU A 171 -8.51 21.70 35.76
C LEU A 171 -7.70 22.58 36.71
N VAL A 172 -8.31 23.68 37.15
CA VAL A 172 -7.76 24.60 38.17
C VAL A 172 -8.49 24.34 39.47
N ASP A 173 -7.76 23.87 40.48
CA ASP A 173 -8.29 23.39 41.77
C ASP A 173 -9.44 22.38 41.58
N GLY A 174 -9.27 21.46 40.62
CA GLY A 174 -10.25 20.43 40.28
C GLY A 174 -11.48 20.91 39.49
N THR A 175 -11.53 22.17 39.10
CA THR A 175 -12.64 22.75 38.32
C THR A 175 -12.21 23.11 36.90
N SER A 176 -13.05 22.77 35.91
CA SER A 176 -12.82 23.21 34.52
C SER A 176 -12.99 24.72 34.41
N ARG A 177 -12.02 25.38 33.78
CA ARG A 177 -12.05 26.82 33.49
C ARG A 177 -12.00 27.11 31.99
N GLY A 178 -12.17 26.08 31.15
CA GLY A 178 -12.08 26.20 29.69
C GLY A 178 -10.66 26.15 29.12
N PHE A 179 -9.67 25.76 29.92
CA PHE A 179 -8.32 25.46 29.43
C PHE A 179 -8.30 24.06 28.80
N VAL A 180 -8.91 23.95 27.63
CA VAL A 180 -9.05 22.69 26.90
C VAL A 180 -8.07 22.62 25.75
N GLN A 181 -7.31 21.53 25.68
CA GLN A 181 -6.42 21.18 24.58
C GLN A 181 -7.09 20.09 23.73
N GLU A 182 -7.15 20.33 22.43
CA GLU A 182 -7.52 19.32 21.43
C GLU A 182 -6.25 18.85 20.71
N LEU A 183 -6.01 17.54 20.75
CA LEU A 183 -4.86 16.91 20.13
C LEU A 183 -5.31 16.07 18.93
N THR A 184 -4.60 16.21 17.80
CA THR A 184 -4.76 15.34 16.62
C THR A 184 -3.49 14.56 16.36
N VAL A 185 -3.57 13.24 16.41
CA VAL A 185 -2.45 12.32 16.19
C VAL A 185 -2.70 11.54 14.91
N HIS A 186 -1.71 11.56 14.02
CA HIS A 186 -1.76 10.76 12.79
C HIS A 186 -0.85 9.54 12.93
N VAL A 187 -1.45 8.36 12.99
CA VAL A 187 -0.71 7.09 12.91
C VAL A 187 -0.47 6.82 11.42
N ARG A 188 0.80 6.84 11.01
CA ARG A 188 1.19 6.61 9.61
C ARG A 188 1.11 5.13 9.28
N GLY A 189 0.66 4.83 8.06
CA GLY A 189 0.75 3.48 7.49
C GLY A 189 2.15 3.23 6.98
N LEU A 190 2.68 2.04 7.23
CA LEU A 190 3.96 1.54 6.77
C LEU A 190 3.70 0.40 5.80
N VAL A 191 4.28 0.53 4.60
CA VAL A 191 4.17 -0.44 3.51
C VAL A 191 5.56 -0.80 2.99
N ILE A 192 5.71 -1.96 2.40
CA ILE A 192 6.90 -2.37 1.63
C ILE A 192 6.45 -2.72 0.21
N SER A 193 7.21 -2.30 -0.79
CA SER A 193 6.88 -2.59 -2.20
C SER A 193 7.23 -4.02 -2.58
N ASP A 194 6.53 -4.55 -3.57
CA ASP A 194 7.01 -5.71 -4.34
C ASP A 194 8.15 -5.28 -5.28
N VAL A 195 8.95 -6.25 -5.71
CA VAL A 195 10.03 -6.03 -6.70
C VAL A 195 10.09 -7.22 -7.64
N VAL A 196 10.32 -6.93 -8.92
CA VAL A 196 10.68 -7.91 -9.95
C VAL A 196 12.10 -7.58 -10.38
N VAL A 197 12.99 -8.56 -10.37
CA VAL A 197 14.41 -8.37 -10.59
C VAL A 197 14.97 -9.49 -11.46
N ASP A 198 15.93 -9.17 -12.32
CA ASP A 198 16.70 -10.16 -13.07
C ASP A 198 17.71 -10.83 -12.14
N GLU A 199 17.97 -12.12 -12.32
CA GLU A 199 18.89 -12.88 -11.47
C GLU A 199 20.30 -12.24 -11.42
N ASN A 200 20.79 -11.77 -12.57
CA ASN A 200 22.08 -11.09 -12.70
C ASN A 200 22.12 -9.64 -12.19
N ALA A 201 21.03 -9.09 -11.64
CA ALA A 201 21.01 -7.72 -11.14
C ALA A 201 21.81 -7.54 -9.84
N GLY A 202 22.15 -8.64 -9.17
CA GLY A 202 22.92 -8.70 -7.94
C GLY A 202 22.15 -8.29 -6.67
N ASN A 203 21.15 -7.40 -6.75
CA ASN A 203 20.30 -7.06 -5.59
C ASN A 203 18.84 -6.76 -5.98
N ALA A 204 17.91 -7.29 -5.19
CA ALA A 204 16.52 -6.85 -5.12
C ALA A 204 16.38 -5.66 -4.16
N ALA A 205 15.76 -4.58 -4.61
CA ALA A 205 15.66 -3.32 -3.89
C ALA A 205 14.20 -3.03 -3.50
N PHE A 206 13.84 -3.29 -2.24
CA PHE A 206 12.49 -3.08 -1.70
C PHE A 206 12.36 -1.67 -1.10
N ILE A 207 11.34 -0.92 -1.52
CA ILE A 207 11.05 0.41 -0.99
C ILE A 207 10.06 0.28 0.16
N VAL A 208 10.50 0.64 1.36
CA VAL A 208 9.63 0.78 2.53
C VAL A 208 9.15 2.23 2.61
N SER A 209 7.83 2.44 2.65
CA SER A 209 7.22 3.77 2.59
C SER A 209 6.27 4.05 3.75
N LEU A 210 6.31 5.29 4.25
CA LEU A 210 5.30 5.83 5.15
C LEU A 210 4.23 6.59 4.37
N SER A 211 2.97 6.49 4.80
CA SER A 211 1.84 7.23 4.19
C SER A 211 1.94 8.75 4.32
N GLY A 212 2.90 9.25 5.11
CA GLY A 212 3.24 10.66 5.25
C GLY A 212 4.36 10.85 6.26
N PRO A 213 4.94 12.07 6.35
CA PRO A 213 6.02 12.34 7.30
C PRO A 213 5.52 12.20 8.75
N ALA A 214 6.38 11.63 9.60
CA ALA A 214 6.19 11.57 11.04
C ALA A 214 7.14 12.57 11.75
N PRO A 215 6.69 13.27 12.80
CA PRO A 215 7.53 14.21 13.55
C PRO A 215 8.51 13.53 14.52
N PHE A 216 8.45 12.20 14.62
CA PHE A 216 9.30 11.35 15.46
C PHE A 216 9.88 10.20 14.65
N PRO A 217 10.94 9.52 15.15
CA PRO A 217 11.49 8.35 14.47
C PRO A 217 10.47 7.22 14.37
N VAL A 218 10.50 6.49 13.25
CA VAL A 218 9.70 5.27 13.03
C VAL A 218 10.64 4.10 12.76
N THR A 219 10.37 2.95 13.36
CA THR A 219 11.18 1.73 13.13
C THR A 219 10.32 0.51 12.88
N ALA A 220 10.83 -0.44 12.09
CA ALA A 220 10.28 -1.79 11.99
C ALA A 220 11.41 -2.79 11.77
N ALA A 221 11.31 -3.99 12.35
CA ALA A 221 12.19 -5.10 12.00
C ALA A 221 11.78 -5.69 10.66
N TYR A 222 12.70 -6.33 9.94
CA TYR A 222 12.41 -7.06 8.71
C TYR A 222 13.23 -8.34 8.62
N ALA A 223 12.69 -9.34 7.94
CA ALA A 223 13.40 -10.59 7.62
C ALA A 223 12.89 -11.17 6.29
N THR A 224 13.80 -11.79 5.55
CA THR A 224 13.44 -12.57 4.35
C THR A 224 12.92 -13.96 4.71
N ALA A 225 12.02 -14.50 3.90
CA ALA A 225 11.59 -15.90 3.96
C ALA A 225 11.44 -16.49 2.56
N ASN A 226 11.75 -17.79 2.44
CA ASN A 226 11.64 -18.53 1.19
C ASN A 226 10.20 -18.54 0.67
N GLY A 227 10.06 -18.53 -0.66
CA GLY A 227 8.84 -18.89 -1.37
C GLY A 227 9.14 -20.09 -2.25
N THR A 228 9.12 -19.90 -3.57
CA THR A 228 9.73 -20.87 -4.50
C THR A 228 11.25 -20.68 -4.56
N ALA A 229 11.72 -19.43 -4.46
CA ALA A 229 13.13 -19.13 -4.25
C ALA A 229 13.55 -19.48 -2.82
N SER A 230 14.69 -20.15 -2.70
CA SER A 230 15.32 -20.68 -1.50
C SER A 230 16.74 -20.16 -1.28
N ALA A 231 16.97 -19.46 -0.17
CA ALA A 231 18.32 -19.11 0.24
C ALA A 231 19.13 -20.36 0.70
N PRO A 232 20.44 -20.44 0.40
CA PRO A 232 21.27 -19.45 -0.29
C PRO A 232 21.38 -19.65 -1.81
N GLY A 233 20.48 -20.44 -2.43
CA GLY A 233 20.52 -20.79 -3.86
C GLY A 233 20.33 -19.55 -4.73
N ASP A 234 19.20 -18.87 -4.59
CA ASP A 234 18.77 -17.82 -5.53
C ASP A 234 18.77 -16.43 -4.87
N TYR A 235 18.84 -16.37 -3.53
CA TYR A 235 19.05 -15.12 -2.80
C TYR A 235 19.77 -15.34 -1.46
N THR A 236 20.35 -14.28 -0.90
CA THR A 236 20.96 -14.33 0.44
C THR A 236 19.99 -13.87 1.52
N THR A 237 19.82 -14.68 2.57
CA THR A 237 18.94 -14.37 3.70
C THR A 237 19.33 -13.05 4.36
N THR A 238 18.39 -12.11 4.44
CA THR A 238 18.64 -10.76 4.98
C THR A 238 17.62 -10.43 6.07
N ASN A 239 18.09 -9.86 7.18
CA ASN A 239 17.25 -9.36 8.26
C ASN A 239 17.85 -8.11 8.91
N GLY A 240 17.03 -7.30 9.58
CA GLY A 240 17.50 -6.10 10.24
C GLY A 240 16.37 -5.21 10.76
N VAL A 241 16.69 -3.93 10.97
CA VAL A 241 15.72 -2.89 11.36
C VAL A 241 15.79 -1.74 10.36
N VAL A 242 14.65 -1.39 9.77
CA VAL A 242 14.48 -0.17 9.00
C VAL A 242 14.10 0.96 9.93
N ALA A 243 14.80 2.09 9.84
CA ALA A 243 14.60 3.25 10.72
C ALA A 243 14.48 4.54 9.91
N PHE A 244 13.35 5.24 10.08
CA PHE A 244 13.07 6.54 9.50
C PHE A 244 13.38 7.63 10.52
N SER A 245 14.22 8.59 10.15
CA SER A 245 14.37 9.83 10.92
C SER A 245 13.11 10.69 10.77
N PRO A 246 12.84 11.61 11.70
CA PRO A 246 11.72 12.55 11.57
C PRO A 246 11.67 13.21 10.18
N GLY A 247 10.49 13.22 9.57
CA GLY A 247 10.26 13.77 8.24
C GLY A 247 10.60 12.86 7.05
N GLN A 248 11.31 11.74 7.26
CA GLN A 248 11.57 10.77 6.17
C GLN A 248 10.32 9.94 5.89
N THR A 249 10.13 9.61 4.61
CA THR A 249 8.97 8.81 4.16
C THR A 249 9.34 7.58 3.34
N GLY A 250 10.62 7.42 2.94
CA GLY A 250 11.09 6.28 2.16
C GLY A 250 12.42 5.73 2.67
N LYS A 251 12.55 4.40 2.68
CA LYS A 251 13.80 3.67 2.94
C LYS A 251 13.93 2.50 1.98
N LEU A 252 15.16 2.05 1.79
CA LEU A 252 15.46 0.88 0.96
C LEU A 252 15.92 -0.27 1.84
N ILE A 253 15.40 -1.46 1.57
CA ILE A 253 15.95 -2.74 2.01
C ILE A 253 16.51 -3.42 0.76
N THR A 254 17.78 -3.80 0.79
CA THR A 254 18.44 -4.51 -0.31
C THR A 254 18.67 -5.97 0.08
N VAL A 255 18.23 -6.88 -0.76
CA VAL A 255 18.44 -8.33 -0.61
C VAL A 255 19.36 -8.78 -1.75
N PRO A 256 20.55 -9.34 -1.48
CA PRO A 256 21.41 -9.86 -2.53
C PRO A 256 20.75 -11.03 -3.26
N ILE A 257 20.79 -10.97 -4.60
CA ILE A 257 20.36 -12.05 -5.49
C ILE A 257 21.60 -12.82 -5.91
N VAL A 258 21.45 -14.15 -6.00
CA VAL A 258 22.52 -15.04 -6.43
C VAL A 258 22.25 -15.35 -7.90
N ASP A 259 23.23 -15.01 -8.73
CA ASP A 259 23.25 -15.28 -10.17
C ASP A 259 23.97 -16.60 -10.39
N ASP A 260 23.34 -17.55 -11.08
CA ASP A 260 24.00 -18.79 -11.45
C ASP A 260 23.91 -19.10 -12.96
N ALA A 261 23.83 -20.38 -13.33
CA ALA A 261 23.80 -20.81 -14.72
C ALA A 261 22.75 -21.92 -14.95
N VAL A 262 21.86 -22.10 -13.98
CA VAL A 262 20.77 -23.06 -13.98
C VAL A 262 19.52 -22.32 -14.44
N ASP A 263 18.96 -22.73 -15.58
CA ASP A 263 17.66 -22.20 -16.01
C ASP A 263 16.57 -22.66 -15.04
N GLU A 264 15.85 -21.66 -14.57
CA GLU A 264 14.86 -21.77 -13.52
C GLU A 264 13.58 -21.05 -13.95
N ASN A 265 12.45 -21.44 -13.37
CA ASN A 265 11.24 -20.66 -13.57
C ASN A 265 11.36 -19.34 -12.79
N ALA A 266 10.51 -18.36 -13.09
CA ALA A 266 10.41 -17.19 -12.23
C ALA A 266 10.07 -17.61 -10.79
N GLU A 267 10.91 -17.23 -9.84
CA GLU A 267 10.80 -17.66 -8.46
C GLU A 267 10.49 -16.49 -7.52
N THR A 268 9.93 -16.79 -6.35
CA THR A 268 9.53 -15.76 -5.38
C THR A 268 10.11 -16.01 -4.00
N PHE A 269 10.47 -14.92 -3.32
CA PHE A 269 10.74 -14.87 -1.89
C PHE A 269 10.02 -13.66 -1.28
N THR A 270 9.98 -13.56 0.04
CA THR A 270 9.31 -12.44 0.73
C THR A 270 10.24 -11.70 1.67
N VAL A 271 9.98 -10.41 1.88
CA VAL A 271 10.52 -9.58 2.97
C VAL A 271 9.36 -9.16 3.86
N THR A 272 9.33 -9.61 5.11
CA THR A 272 8.24 -9.30 6.05
C THR A 272 8.68 -8.28 7.10
N LEU A 273 7.95 -7.17 7.20
CA LEU A 273 8.08 -6.18 8.27
C LEU A 273 7.38 -6.66 9.54
N SER A 274 7.97 -6.40 10.70
CA SER A 274 7.42 -6.76 12.00
C SER A 274 7.81 -5.77 13.10
N SER A 275 7.16 -5.87 14.26
CA SER A 275 7.43 -5.06 15.45
C SER A 275 7.52 -3.54 15.17
N PRO A 276 6.50 -2.93 14.55
CA PRO A 276 6.54 -1.52 14.20
C PRO A 276 6.50 -0.64 15.47
N SER A 277 7.20 0.49 15.43
CA SER A 277 7.14 1.54 16.44
C SER A 277 6.94 2.89 15.76
N GLY A 278 5.92 3.63 16.18
CA GLY A 278 5.56 4.93 15.59
C GLY A 278 4.76 4.85 14.27
N ALA A 279 4.40 3.66 13.81
CA ALA A 279 3.57 3.45 12.63
C ALA A 279 2.72 2.18 12.75
N ALA A 280 1.73 2.08 11.87
CA ALA A 280 0.89 0.90 11.68
C ALA A 280 1.37 0.13 10.43
N LEU A 281 1.49 -1.20 10.52
CA LEU A 281 1.72 -2.01 9.33
C LEU A 281 0.42 -2.10 8.53
N THR A 282 0.41 -1.53 7.33
CA THR A 282 -0.74 -1.58 6.41
C THR A 282 -0.51 -2.57 5.28
N ASP A 283 0.74 -2.77 4.88
CA ASP A 283 1.17 -3.82 3.96
C ASP A 283 2.57 -4.30 4.37
N PRO A 284 2.67 -5.34 5.23
CA PRO A 284 3.94 -5.73 5.83
C PRO A 284 4.77 -6.67 4.97
N VAL A 285 4.27 -7.18 3.84
CA VAL A 285 4.95 -8.22 3.06
C VAL A 285 5.27 -7.68 1.69
N GLY A 286 6.57 -7.59 1.37
CA GLY A 286 7.04 -7.32 0.02
C GLY A 286 7.41 -8.64 -0.65
N VAL A 287 6.89 -8.88 -1.84
CA VAL A 287 7.21 -10.05 -2.66
C VAL A 287 8.35 -9.69 -3.62
N GLY A 288 9.45 -10.42 -3.54
CA GLY A 288 10.53 -10.38 -4.53
C GLY A 288 10.31 -11.49 -5.55
N THR A 289 10.23 -11.14 -6.84
CA THR A 289 10.22 -12.10 -7.95
C THR A 289 11.55 -12.04 -8.67
N ILE A 290 12.24 -13.16 -8.77
CA ILE A 290 13.50 -13.32 -9.50
C ILE A 290 13.15 -13.87 -10.88
N LEU A 291 13.62 -13.19 -11.92
CA LEU A 291 13.51 -13.63 -13.31
C LEU A 291 14.86 -14.19 -13.73
N ASP A 292 14.86 -15.50 -13.99
CA ASP A 292 16.00 -16.19 -14.60
C ASP A 292 16.28 -15.63 -16.02
N GLN A 293 17.56 -15.58 -16.37
CA GLN A 293 18.08 -15.05 -17.63
C GLN A 293 18.91 -16.06 -18.43
N ASP A 294 18.88 -17.35 -18.08
CA ASP A 294 19.68 -18.38 -18.72
C ASP A 294 19.07 -18.98 -20.01
N ARG A 295 17.82 -18.62 -20.37
CA ARG A 295 17.14 -19.15 -21.58
C ARG A 295 17.51 -18.42 -22.89
N ASN A 296 18.10 -19.18 -23.83
CA ASN A 296 18.61 -18.65 -25.11
C ASN A 296 17.66 -18.70 -26.33
N GLY A 297 16.36 -19.02 -26.25
CA GLY A 297 15.44 -18.94 -27.42
C GLY A 297 14.04 -19.56 -27.25
N VAL A 298 13.18 -19.41 -28.27
CA VAL A 298 11.79 -19.93 -28.32
C VAL A 298 11.48 -20.65 -29.64
N PHE A 299 10.55 -21.62 -29.57
CA PHE A 299 9.96 -22.24 -30.75
C PHE A 299 8.83 -21.38 -31.31
N SER A 300 8.70 -21.29 -32.64
CA SER A 300 7.46 -20.79 -33.25
C SER A 300 6.92 -21.79 -34.27
N CYS A 301 5.59 -21.82 -34.38
CA CYS A 301 4.89 -22.71 -35.29
C CYS A 301 3.61 -22.02 -35.77
N SER A 302 3.16 -22.27 -36.99
CA SER A 302 1.86 -21.76 -37.45
C SER A 302 1.31 -22.62 -38.55
N ALA A 303 0.00 -22.83 -38.55
CA ALA A 303 -0.72 -23.54 -39.60
C ALA A 303 -1.84 -22.66 -40.16
N THR A 304 -1.96 -22.61 -41.49
CA THR A 304 -3.07 -21.94 -42.18
C THR A 304 -3.60 -22.85 -43.28
N ALA A 305 -4.87 -23.19 -43.20
CA ALA A 305 -5.54 -24.07 -44.14
C ALA A 305 -6.55 -23.27 -44.97
N LEU A 306 -6.17 -22.95 -46.22
CA LEU A 306 -6.85 -22.06 -47.17
C LEU A 306 -6.61 -20.57 -46.89
N ASN A 307 -5.88 -19.93 -47.79
CA ASN A 307 -5.70 -18.49 -47.89
C ASN A 307 -6.05 -18.04 -49.32
N LEU A 308 -7.07 -17.20 -49.45
CA LEU A 308 -7.46 -16.57 -50.72
C LEU A 308 -7.36 -15.05 -50.57
N ALA A 309 -6.43 -14.42 -51.28
CA ALA A 309 -6.24 -12.96 -51.24
C ALA A 309 -6.08 -12.38 -49.81
N GLY A 310 -5.48 -13.13 -48.89
CA GLY A 310 -5.34 -12.75 -47.48
C GLY A 310 -6.52 -13.15 -46.58
N ILE A 311 -7.63 -13.61 -47.16
CA ILE A 311 -8.73 -14.21 -46.41
C ILE A 311 -8.35 -15.66 -46.07
N LYS A 312 -8.00 -15.86 -44.79
CA LYS A 312 -7.54 -17.15 -44.26
C LYS A 312 -8.67 -17.87 -43.52
N ALA A 313 -8.93 -19.12 -43.86
CA ALA A 313 -9.71 -20.07 -43.06
C ALA A 313 -8.76 -21.04 -42.32
N GLY A 314 -9.25 -21.74 -41.29
CA GLY A 314 -8.49 -22.79 -40.59
C GLY A 314 -7.11 -22.32 -40.14
N LYS A 315 -7.04 -21.52 -39.08
CA LYS A 315 -5.76 -20.94 -38.60
C LYS A 315 -5.46 -21.46 -37.20
N ALA A 316 -4.28 -22.03 -37.02
CA ALA A 316 -3.75 -22.38 -35.71
C ALA A 316 -2.40 -21.71 -35.50
N ASN A 317 -2.27 -21.03 -34.37
CA ASN A 317 -1.18 -20.17 -33.94
C ASN A 317 -0.80 -19.04 -34.94
N PRO A 318 -0.62 -17.78 -34.47
CA PRO A 318 -0.12 -16.72 -35.33
C PRO A 318 1.29 -17.00 -35.88
N ALA A 319 1.65 -16.38 -37.00
CA ALA A 319 2.99 -16.49 -37.54
C ALA A 319 4.02 -15.75 -36.66
N ASN A 320 5.19 -16.35 -36.46
CA ASN A 320 6.34 -15.76 -35.75
C ASN A 320 6.09 -15.42 -34.27
N VAL A 321 5.19 -16.14 -33.60
CA VAL A 321 4.99 -16.04 -32.14
C VAL A 321 5.29 -17.38 -31.48
N PRO A 322 5.56 -17.42 -30.16
CA PRO A 322 5.74 -18.65 -29.41
C PRO A 322 4.73 -19.75 -29.79
N CYS A 323 5.22 -20.97 -30.02
CA CYS A 323 4.38 -22.10 -30.40
C CYS A 323 3.49 -22.54 -29.24
N VAL A 324 2.18 -22.56 -29.44
CA VAL A 324 1.25 -23.12 -28.45
C VAL A 324 0.35 -24.15 -29.11
N ASP A 325 -0.16 -25.06 -28.29
CA ASP A 325 -1.22 -25.98 -28.66
C ASP A 325 -2.47 -25.21 -29.10
N ASP A 326 -2.77 -25.29 -30.40
CA ASP A 326 -3.92 -24.62 -31.00
C ASP A 326 -4.49 -25.48 -32.12
N SER A 327 -5.80 -25.40 -32.32
CA SER A 327 -6.52 -26.16 -33.32
C SER A 327 -7.74 -25.41 -33.80
N ASP A 328 -7.84 -25.23 -35.12
CA ASP A 328 -9.00 -24.63 -35.77
C ASP A 328 -9.54 -25.61 -36.82
N THR A 329 -10.80 -26.00 -36.65
CA THR A 329 -11.51 -26.88 -37.57
C THR A 329 -12.71 -26.18 -38.16
N VAL A 330 -12.71 -26.04 -39.49
CA VAL A 330 -13.80 -25.45 -40.25
C VAL A 330 -14.45 -26.51 -41.14
N ALA A 331 -15.73 -26.79 -40.88
CA ALA A 331 -16.47 -27.84 -41.58
C ALA A 331 -16.52 -27.61 -43.10
N SER A 332 -16.74 -26.37 -43.53
CA SER A 332 -16.66 -25.98 -44.94
C SER A 332 -16.55 -24.47 -45.10
N VAL A 333 -15.85 -24.03 -46.14
CA VAL A 333 -15.74 -22.61 -46.50
C VAL A 333 -15.92 -22.45 -48.00
N ALA A 334 -16.59 -21.37 -48.39
CA ALA A 334 -16.61 -20.87 -49.76
C ALA A 334 -16.09 -19.43 -49.77
N LEU A 335 -14.92 -19.20 -50.36
CA LEU A 335 -14.33 -17.87 -50.52
C LEU A 335 -14.39 -17.45 -51.98
N THR A 336 -14.58 -16.15 -52.22
CA THR A 336 -14.55 -15.58 -53.58
C THR A 336 -13.67 -14.33 -53.58
N SER A 337 -12.75 -14.24 -54.54
CA SER A 337 -11.93 -13.07 -54.80
C SER A 337 -11.83 -12.85 -56.31
N GLY A 338 -12.43 -11.77 -56.80
CA GLY A 338 -12.54 -11.50 -58.24
C GLY A 338 -13.24 -12.64 -58.99
N LEU A 339 -12.52 -13.25 -59.94
CA LEU A 339 -13.01 -14.39 -60.73
C LEU A 339 -12.70 -15.76 -60.11
N VAL A 340 -12.05 -15.80 -58.94
CA VAL A 340 -11.65 -17.03 -58.26
C VAL A 340 -12.65 -17.36 -57.16
N ASN A 341 -13.22 -18.57 -57.21
CA ASN A 341 -14.06 -19.13 -56.16
C ASN A 341 -13.41 -20.41 -55.63
N VAL A 342 -13.26 -20.52 -54.31
CA VAL A 342 -12.67 -21.69 -53.64
C VAL A 342 -13.66 -22.26 -52.65
N GLN A 343 -14.01 -23.53 -52.82
CA GLN A 343 -14.84 -24.30 -51.89
C GLN A 343 -14.01 -25.40 -51.27
N ALA A 344 -13.93 -25.44 -49.94
CA ALA A 344 -13.17 -26.44 -49.20
C ALA A 344 -14.03 -27.07 -48.10
N LYS A 345 -13.75 -28.32 -47.76
CA LYS A 345 -14.43 -29.09 -46.70
C LYS A 345 -13.44 -29.72 -45.74
N ALA A 346 -13.86 -29.83 -44.47
CA ALA A 346 -13.11 -30.39 -43.36
C ALA A 346 -11.66 -29.87 -43.35
N ILE A 347 -11.59 -28.56 -43.10
CA ILE A 347 -10.37 -27.78 -43.01
C ILE A 347 -9.92 -27.87 -41.55
N THR A 348 -8.70 -28.32 -41.31
CA THR A 348 -8.13 -28.40 -39.96
C THR A 348 -6.73 -27.83 -39.98
N ALA A 349 -6.45 -26.90 -39.09
CA ALA A 349 -5.10 -26.46 -38.77
C ALA A 349 -4.82 -26.80 -37.31
N THR A 350 -3.65 -27.37 -37.03
CA THR A 350 -3.20 -27.65 -35.66
C THR A 350 -1.77 -27.22 -35.48
N THR A 351 -1.47 -26.72 -34.30
CA THR A 351 -0.12 -26.55 -33.79
C THR A 351 0.00 -27.27 -32.46
N ASP A 352 1.21 -27.76 -32.18
CA ASP A 352 1.50 -28.55 -30.99
C ASP A 352 2.92 -28.22 -30.54
N LEU A 353 3.09 -27.89 -29.27
CA LEU A 353 4.38 -27.82 -28.62
C LEU A 353 4.50 -28.97 -27.61
N THR A 354 5.37 -29.93 -27.89
CA THR A 354 5.61 -31.06 -26.99
C THR A 354 7.04 -31.02 -26.44
N PRO A 355 7.23 -30.98 -25.10
CA PRO A 355 6.23 -30.67 -24.08
C PRO A 355 5.87 -29.17 -24.07
N ASP A 356 4.68 -28.81 -23.55
CA ASP A 356 4.15 -27.44 -23.46
C ASP A 356 4.88 -26.55 -22.43
N ASN A 357 6.21 -26.57 -22.40
CA ASN A 357 7.01 -25.93 -21.35
C ASN A 357 8.04 -24.93 -21.93
N GLN A 358 7.54 -23.85 -22.52
CA GLN A 358 8.39 -22.74 -23.00
C GLN A 358 9.13 -21.95 -21.90
N ASN A 359 9.09 -22.41 -20.66
CA ASN A 359 9.78 -21.82 -19.51
C ASN A 359 10.85 -22.75 -18.91
N ILE A 360 11.12 -23.91 -19.53
CA ILE A 360 12.19 -24.83 -19.12
C ILE A 360 13.20 -24.98 -20.27
N VAL A 361 14.50 -25.20 -19.96
CA VAL A 361 15.54 -25.51 -20.96
C VAL A 361 15.07 -26.63 -21.87
N PRO A 362 15.15 -26.44 -23.19
CA PRO A 362 14.79 -27.49 -24.12
C PRO A 362 15.69 -28.72 -23.99
N VAL A 363 15.10 -29.92 -24.06
CA VAL A 363 15.81 -31.20 -24.06
C VAL A 363 15.72 -31.91 -25.42
N ALA A 364 16.53 -32.95 -25.62
CA ALA A 364 16.44 -33.77 -26.83
C ALA A 364 15.05 -34.41 -26.93
N GLY A 365 14.34 -34.12 -28.03
CA GLY A 365 12.96 -34.57 -28.25
C GLY A 365 11.93 -33.45 -28.20
N ASP A 366 12.26 -32.30 -27.59
CA ASP A 366 11.37 -31.15 -27.56
C ASP A 366 11.10 -30.66 -28.98
N LYS A 367 9.83 -30.39 -29.25
CA LYS A 367 9.35 -30.26 -30.62
C LYS A 367 8.18 -29.30 -30.72
N ALA A 368 8.26 -28.44 -31.73
CA ALA A 368 7.12 -27.68 -32.22
C ALA A 368 6.65 -28.26 -33.57
N VAL A 369 5.35 -28.46 -33.72
CA VAL A 369 4.71 -29.04 -34.91
C VAL A 369 3.60 -28.11 -35.39
N ALA A 370 3.49 -27.94 -36.70
CA ALA A 370 2.36 -27.33 -37.37
C ALA A 370 1.82 -28.29 -38.44
N THR A 371 0.52 -28.46 -38.51
CA THR A 371 -0.16 -29.27 -39.54
C THR A 371 -1.38 -28.54 -40.08
N ALA A 372 -1.51 -28.46 -41.39
CA ALA A 372 -2.70 -27.96 -42.08
C ALA A 372 -3.25 -29.05 -43.00
N LYS A 373 -4.56 -29.32 -42.92
CA LYS A 373 -5.24 -30.39 -43.66
C LYS A 373 -6.55 -29.87 -44.24
N ILE A 374 -6.88 -30.31 -45.45
CA ILE A 374 -8.18 -30.07 -46.10
C ILE A 374 -8.59 -31.39 -46.76
N GLU A 375 -9.80 -31.89 -46.50
CA GLU A 375 -10.22 -33.18 -47.07
C GLU A 375 -10.58 -33.11 -48.56
N SER A 376 -11.15 -31.99 -49.00
CA SER A 376 -11.41 -31.76 -50.42
C SER A 376 -11.50 -30.27 -50.73
N THR A 377 -11.03 -29.89 -51.91
CA THR A 377 -11.12 -28.51 -52.41
C THR A 377 -11.55 -28.48 -53.87
N LYS A 378 -12.41 -27.51 -54.21
CA LYS A 378 -12.78 -27.16 -55.58
C LYS A 378 -12.50 -25.69 -55.83
N ILE A 379 -11.63 -25.39 -56.79
CA ILE A 379 -11.29 -24.03 -57.22
C ILE A 379 -11.89 -23.80 -58.61
N THR A 380 -12.59 -22.68 -58.81
CA THR A 380 -13.10 -22.25 -60.11
C THR A 380 -12.50 -20.89 -60.45
N VAL A 381 -11.94 -20.74 -61.66
CA VAL A 381 -11.32 -19.49 -62.13
C VAL A 381 -12.01 -19.02 -63.41
N GLY A 382 -12.69 -17.87 -63.33
CA GLY A 382 -13.35 -17.22 -64.48
C GLY A 382 -14.42 -18.04 -65.18
N GLY A 383 -14.91 -19.12 -64.56
CA GLY A 383 -15.83 -20.08 -65.18
C GLY A 383 -15.21 -20.95 -66.28
N LEU A 384 -13.91 -20.80 -66.56
CA LEU A 384 -13.20 -21.49 -67.65
C LEU A 384 -12.38 -22.68 -67.16
N VAL A 385 -11.88 -22.62 -65.93
CA VAL A 385 -11.04 -23.67 -65.34
C VAL A 385 -11.62 -24.09 -63.99
N THR A 386 -11.79 -25.39 -63.80
CA THR A 386 -12.16 -26.03 -62.53
C THR A 386 -11.04 -26.96 -62.08
N ILE A 387 -10.54 -26.78 -60.87
CA ILE A 387 -9.51 -27.62 -60.24
C ILE A 387 -10.15 -28.31 -59.04
N GLU A 388 -10.06 -29.64 -58.99
CA GLU A 388 -10.54 -30.44 -57.86
C GLU A 388 -9.37 -31.18 -57.23
N LEU A 389 -9.22 -31.03 -55.92
CA LEU A 389 -8.15 -31.60 -55.11
C LEU A 389 -8.79 -32.48 -54.03
N GLY A 390 -8.23 -33.67 -53.82
CA GLY A 390 -8.60 -34.56 -52.72
C GLY A 390 -8.05 -34.09 -51.38
N VAL A 391 -7.71 -35.02 -50.49
CA VAL A 391 -7.02 -34.71 -49.23
C VAL A 391 -5.71 -34.00 -49.53
N ILE A 392 -5.54 -32.82 -48.94
CA ILE A 392 -4.35 -31.98 -48.94
C ILE A 392 -3.84 -31.94 -47.51
N GLN A 393 -2.54 -32.17 -47.32
CA GLN A 393 -1.92 -32.04 -46.00
C GLN A 393 -0.53 -31.43 -46.13
N SER A 394 -0.24 -30.45 -45.28
CA SER A 394 1.09 -29.88 -45.07
C SER A 394 1.45 -30.03 -43.59
N ALA A 395 2.68 -30.41 -43.30
CA ALA A 395 3.21 -30.47 -41.95
C ALA A 395 4.64 -29.94 -41.91
N ALA A 396 4.95 -29.19 -40.85
CA ALA A 396 6.26 -28.64 -40.56
C ALA A 396 6.58 -28.90 -39.08
N SER A 397 7.83 -29.21 -38.77
CA SER A 397 8.26 -29.31 -37.38
C SER A 397 9.72 -28.95 -37.20
N VAL A 398 10.04 -28.50 -36.00
CA VAL A 398 11.40 -28.42 -35.49
C VAL A 398 11.50 -29.29 -34.26
N THR A 399 12.57 -30.10 -34.18
CA THR A 399 12.85 -30.96 -33.02
C THR A 399 14.26 -30.71 -32.55
N CYS A 400 14.48 -30.51 -31.26
CA CYS A 400 15.83 -30.52 -30.71
C CYS A 400 16.37 -31.95 -30.71
N VAL A 401 17.50 -32.17 -31.35
CA VAL A 401 18.20 -33.48 -31.36
C VAL A 401 19.60 -33.33 -30.80
N ALA A 402 20.12 -34.42 -30.22
CA ALA A 402 21.50 -34.45 -29.72
C ALA A 402 22.51 -34.46 -30.87
N GLY A 403 23.56 -33.63 -30.75
CA GLY A 403 24.67 -33.55 -31.68
C GLY A 403 26.03 -33.41 -30.99
N PRO A 404 27.14 -33.39 -31.75
CA PRO A 404 28.51 -33.34 -31.21
C PRO A 404 28.85 -32.10 -30.35
N GLY A 405 27.99 -31.08 -30.32
CA GLY A 405 28.19 -29.82 -29.60
C GLY A 405 26.98 -29.38 -28.78
N GLY A 406 26.14 -30.33 -28.32
CA GLY A 406 24.91 -30.04 -27.57
C GLY A 406 23.65 -30.35 -28.38
N LEU A 407 22.53 -29.71 -28.03
CA LEU A 407 21.33 -29.80 -28.82
C LEU A 407 21.48 -29.02 -30.13
N SER A 408 20.71 -29.41 -31.14
CA SER A 408 20.60 -28.68 -32.39
C SER A 408 19.20 -28.86 -32.97
N PRO A 409 18.62 -27.81 -33.57
CA PRO A 409 17.31 -27.93 -34.17
C PRO A 409 17.42 -28.71 -35.47
N VAL A 410 16.58 -29.73 -35.61
CA VAL A 410 16.37 -30.43 -36.89
C VAL A 410 14.98 -30.11 -37.39
N TYR A 411 14.95 -29.56 -38.59
CA TYR A 411 13.71 -29.23 -39.29
C TYR A 411 13.27 -30.39 -40.15
N ALA A 412 11.99 -30.70 -40.08
CA ALA A 412 11.34 -31.65 -40.97
C ALA A 412 10.08 -31.02 -41.54
N GLY A 413 9.74 -31.41 -42.76
CA GLY A 413 8.51 -30.97 -43.38
C GLY A 413 8.03 -31.97 -44.42
N SER A 414 6.73 -32.05 -44.60
CA SER A 414 6.10 -32.90 -45.59
C SER A 414 4.87 -32.21 -46.16
N SER A 415 4.59 -32.47 -47.42
CA SER A 415 3.37 -32.03 -48.09
C SER A 415 2.83 -33.16 -48.97
N SER A 416 1.51 -33.28 -49.03
CA SER A 416 0.85 -34.30 -49.83
C SER A 416 -0.47 -33.80 -50.40
N VAL A 417 -0.76 -34.27 -51.62
CA VAL A 417 -2.02 -34.09 -52.31
C VAL A 417 -2.42 -35.46 -52.83
N SER A 418 -3.55 -36.00 -52.35
CA SER A 418 -3.97 -37.37 -52.68
C SER A 418 -4.49 -37.55 -54.10
N SER A 419 -5.07 -36.49 -54.69
CA SER A 419 -5.54 -36.51 -56.08
C SER A 419 -5.72 -35.09 -56.62
N LEU A 420 -5.60 -34.95 -57.94
CA LEU A 420 -5.81 -33.70 -58.69
C LEU A 420 -6.60 -33.99 -59.96
N LYS A 421 -7.61 -33.15 -60.25
CA LYS A 421 -8.29 -33.08 -61.54
C LYS A 421 -8.33 -31.64 -62.04
N ILE A 422 -8.13 -31.44 -63.35
CA ILE A 422 -8.29 -30.15 -64.03
C ILE A 422 -9.34 -30.33 -65.12
N ASN A 423 -10.42 -29.56 -65.07
CA ASN A 423 -11.57 -29.66 -65.96
C ASN A 423 -12.11 -31.11 -66.08
N GLY A 424 -12.09 -31.85 -64.96
CA GLY A 424 -12.52 -33.24 -64.88
C GLY A 424 -11.49 -34.29 -65.30
N VAL A 425 -10.34 -33.89 -65.86
CA VAL A 425 -9.27 -34.79 -66.27
C VAL A 425 -8.29 -35.01 -65.11
N ALA A 426 -8.04 -36.27 -64.75
CA ALA A 426 -7.09 -36.61 -63.69
C ALA A 426 -5.65 -36.31 -64.08
N VAL A 427 -4.88 -35.75 -63.14
CA VAL A 427 -3.46 -35.47 -63.29
C VAL A 427 -2.70 -36.25 -62.23
N THR A 428 -1.64 -36.94 -62.64
CA THR A 428 -0.79 -37.70 -61.71
C THR A 428 -0.03 -36.74 -60.79
N VAL A 429 -0.19 -36.92 -59.50
CA VAL A 429 0.54 -36.20 -58.45
C VAL A 429 1.63 -37.11 -57.87
N GLY A 430 2.83 -36.57 -57.68
CA GLY A 430 3.98 -37.27 -57.10
C GLY A 430 4.44 -36.64 -55.79
N SER A 431 5.49 -37.21 -55.19
CA SER A 431 6.11 -36.69 -53.95
C SER A 431 7.00 -35.47 -54.18
N ALA A 432 7.39 -35.19 -55.43
CA ALA A 432 8.21 -34.04 -55.78
C ALA A 432 7.34 -32.82 -56.14
N PRO A 433 7.89 -31.59 -56.06
CA PRO A 433 7.18 -30.40 -56.49
C PRO A 433 6.78 -30.49 -57.96
N LEU A 434 5.50 -30.29 -58.25
CA LEU A 434 4.95 -30.33 -59.61
C LEU A 434 4.37 -28.96 -59.95
N THR A 435 4.81 -28.37 -61.07
CA THR A 435 4.25 -27.12 -61.59
C THR A 435 3.45 -27.38 -62.85
N ILE A 436 2.20 -26.95 -62.87
CA ILE A 436 1.28 -27.11 -63.99
C ILE A 436 0.93 -25.72 -64.52
N PRO A 437 1.30 -25.39 -65.77
CA PRO A 437 0.88 -24.14 -66.38
C PRO A 437 -0.62 -24.18 -66.65
N LEU A 438 -1.32 -23.10 -66.31
CA LEU A 438 -2.74 -22.93 -66.56
C LEU A 438 -2.96 -21.71 -67.46
N VAL A 439 -4.14 -21.65 -68.08
CA VAL A 439 -4.53 -20.49 -68.91
C VAL A 439 -4.54 -19.20 -68.10
N VAL A 440 -4.78 -19.28 -66.79
CA VAL A 440 -4.90 -18.13 -65.88
C VAL A 440 -3.95 -18.25 -64.68
N GLY A 441 -2.69 -18.64 -64.91
CA GLY A 441 -1.66 -18.72 -63.85
C GLY A 441 -0.86 -20.01 -63.83
N SER A 442 -0.30 -20.36 -62.67
CA SER A 442 0.40 -21.63 -62.45
C SER A 442 -0.05 -22.30 -61.15
N LEU A 443 -0.30 -23.61 -61.22
CA LEU A 443 -0.54 -24.45 -60.03
C LEU A 443 0.76 -25.14 -59.64
N LYS A 444 1.23 -24.88 -58.44
CA LYS A 444 2.40 -25.53 -57.82
C LYS A 444 1.92 -26.45 -56.71
N LEU A 445 2.38 -27.70 -56.75
CA LEU A 445 2.16 -28.67 -55.68
C LEU A 445 3.43 -28.82 -54.87
N ASN A 446 3.29 -28.90 -53.54
CA ASN A 446 4.37 -29.16 -52.58
C ASN A 446 5.57 -28.20 -52.70
N GLY A 447 5.40 -26.96 -52.23
CA GLY A 447 6.46 -25.95 -52.12
C GLY A 447 7.14 -25.99 -50.75
N THR A 448 8.48 -26.00 -50.73
CA THR A 448 9.28 -25.93 -49.51
C THR A 448 10.18 -24.70 -49.54
N THR A 449 10.20 -23.94 -48.45
CA THR A 449 11.22 -22.93 -48.18
C THR A 449 11.91 -23.26 -46.87
N THR A 450 13.24 -23.34 -46.88
CA THR A 450 14.05 -23.68 -45.70
C THR A 450 15.14 -22.62 -45.50
N THR A 451 15.31 -22.18 -44.26
CA THR A 451 16.42 -21.34 -43.82
C THR A 451 17.21 -22.08 -42.73
N GLY A 452 18.27 -21.46 -42.20
CA GLY A 452 19.00 -22.04 -41.06
C GLY A 452 18.15 -22.18 -39.78
N THR A 453 17.06 -21.42 -39.67
CA THR A 453 16.21 -21.39 -38.46
C THR A 453 14.77 -21.83 -38.72
N SER A 454 14.36 -22.06 -39.97
CA SER A 454 12.95 -22.24 -40.30
C SER A 454 12.67 -23.19 -41.44
N VAL A 455 11.49 -23.82 -41.39
CA VAL A 455 10.90 -24.58 -42.51
C VAL A 455 9.46 -24.14 -42.72
N THR A 456 9.12 -23.82 -43.97
CA THR A 456 7.75 -23.55 -44.44
C THR A 456 7.38 -24.56 -45.51
N GLN A 457 6.22 -25.18 -45.34
CA GLN A 457 5.67 -26.19 -46.21
C GLN A 457 4.31 -25.75 -46.74
N GLN A 458 4.14 -25.78 -48.05
CA GLN A 458 2.89 -25.46 -48.73
C GLN A 458 2.48 -26.63 -49.61
N ALA A 459 1.33 -27.23 -49.36
CA ALA A 459 0.90 -28.37 -50.17
C ALA A 459 0.40 -27.95 -51.56
N VAL A 460 -0.26 -26.78 -51.67
CA VAL A 460 -0.71 -26.24 -52.96
C VAL A 460 -0.62 -24.72 -52.99
N VAL A 461 -0.08 -24.17 -54.08
CA VAL A 461 -0.12 -22.74 -54.40
C VAL A 461 -0.64 -22.56 -55.82
N LEU A 462 -1.70 -21.77 -55.98
CA LEU A 462 -2.19 -21.32 -57.27
C LEU A 462 -1.88 -19.83 -57.41
N ASP A 463 -0.90 -19.53 -58.25
CA ASP A 463 -0.42 -18.19 -58.57
C ASP A 463 -1.16 -17.71 -59.82
N THR A 464 -2.08 -16.78 -59.66
CA THR A 464 -2.86 -16.19 -60.76
C THR A 464 -2.69 -14.69 -60.76
N ALA A 465 -2.82 -14.06 -61.93
CA ALA A 465 -2.78 -12.60 -62.04
C ALA A 465 -3.91 -11.88 -61.25
N LEU A 466 -4.91 -12.62 -60.76
CA LEU A 466 -6.07 -12.06 -60.04
C LEU A 466 -5.95 -12.20 -58.52
N THR A 467 -5.31 -13.26 -58.03
CA THR A 467 -5.05 -13.53 -56.61
C THR A 467 -4.17 -14.77 -56.46
N ASP A 468 -3.41 -14.81 -55.36
CA ASP A 468 -2.76 -16.02 -54.88
C ASP A 468 -3.76 -16.85 -54.05
N VAL A 469 -3.73 -18.17 -54.26
CA VAL A 469 -4.43 -19.15 -53.41
C VAL A 469 -3.39 -20.08 -52.81
N VAL A 470 -3.34 -20.17 -51.49
CA VAL A 470 -2.49 -21.15 -50.78
C VAL A 470 -3.39 -22.12 -50.03
N LEU A 471 -3.23 -23.41 -50.29
CA LEU A 471 -3.94 -24.47 -49.56
C LEU A 471 -2.96 -25.25 -48.72
N ALA A 472 -3.28 -25.34 -47.43
CA ALA A 472 -2.48 -25.98 -46.39
C ALA A 472 -1.01 -25.49 -46.36
N GLU A 473 -0.78 -24.48 -45.54
CA GLU A 473 0.54 -23.97 -45.18
C GLU A 473 0.85 -24.33 -43.73
N ALA A 474 2.04 -24.87 -43.48
CA ALA A 474 2.57 -25.16 -42.16
C ALA A 474 3.98 -24.59 -42.03
N LYS A 475 4.26 -23.95 -40.91
CA LYS A 475 5.57 -23.35 -40.60
C LYS A 475 6.04 -23.82 -39.23
N ALA A 476 7.33 -24.13 -39.11
CA ALA A 476 8.02 -24.33 -37.85
C ALA A 476 9.36 -23.57 -37.89
N ASP A 477 9.70 -22.89 -36.80
CA ASP A 477 10.84 -21.98 -36.69
C ASP A 477 11.44 -22.04 -35.29
N VAL A 478 12.65 -21.52 -35.18
CA VAL A 478 13.25 -21.14 -33.91
C VAL A 478 13.73 -19.70 -33.95
N HIS A 479 13.53 -18.98 -32.86
CA HIS A 479 13.94 -17.59 -32.77
C HIS A 479 14.58 -17.29 -31.42
N GLY A 480 15.45 -16.28 -31.43
CA GLY A 480 16.00 -15.71 -30.22
C GLY A 480 14.96 -15.00 -29.37
N THR A 481 15.27 -14.80 -28.09
CA THR A 481 14.48 -13.94 -27.20
C THR A 481 14.84 -12.46 -27.43
N ALA A 482 14.13 -11.54 -26.78
CA ALA A 482 14.49 -10.13 -26.82
C ALA A 482 15.90 -9.86 -26.28
N LEU A 483 16.36 -10.67 -25.33
CA LEU A 483 17.68 -10.60 -24.71
C LEU A 483 18.77 -11.29 -25.56
N HIS A 484 18.39 -12.35 -26.28
CA HIS A 484 19.27 -13.08 -27.18
C HIS A 484 18.67 -13.19 -28.59
N PRO A 485 18.70 -12.13 -29.42
CA PRO A 485 17.98 -12.10 -30.70
C PRO A 485 18.45 -13.12 -31.74
N SER A 486 19.71 -13.57 -31.63
CA SER A 486 20.30 -14.65 -32.44
C SER A 486 20.24 -16.02 -31.76
N GLY A 487 19.58 -16.07 -30.60
CA GLY A 487 19.49 -17.24 -29.77
C GLY A 487 18.66 -18.35 -30.39
N ASN A 488 18.88 -19.57 -29.92
CA ASN A 488 18.24 -20.77 -30.40
C ASN A 488 17.78 -21.59 -29.18
N PRO A 489 16.49 -21.94 -29.06
CA PRO A 489 15.97 -22.78 -27.98
C PRO A 489 16.69 -24.13 -27.92
N CYS A 490 17.16 -24.67 -29.06
CA CYS A 490 17.91 -25.92 -29.09
C CYS A 490 19.42 -25.72 -28.89
N VAL A 491 19.89 -24.65 -28.23
CA VAL A 491 21.30 -24.45 -27.88
C VAL A 491 21.37 -24.27 -26.36
N VAL A 492 22.16 -25.13 -25.73
CA VAL A 492 22.57 -25.02 -24.32
C VAL A 492 23.91 -24.30 -24.28
#